data_AF-A0A9W5V335-F1
#
_entry.id   AF-A0A9W5V335-F1
#
_cell.length_a   1.000
_cell.length_b   1.000
_cell.length_c   1.000
_cell.angle_alpha   90.00
_cell.angle_beta   90.00
_cell.angle_gamma   90.00
#
_symmetry.space_group_name_H-M   'P 1'
#
loop_
_entity.id
_entity.type
_entity.pdbx_description
1 polymer ?
#
loop_
_entity_poly.entity_id
_entity_poly.type
_entity_poly.pdbx_seq_one_letter_code
_entity_poly.pdbx_strand_id
1 'polypeptide(L)'
;MNTKLIIVEGLPGFGKSTTAKLINEILSENKIEVELFLEGNLNHPADYDGVSCFNKFEFDRLLSNSGDFKEVLLKRVLRTCLKSFQ
;
A
#
# COMPACT_ATOMS: atom_id res chain seq x y z
N MET A 1 -22.62 -1.76 -9.04
CA MET A 1 -21.39 -2.58 -8.89
C MET A 1 -21.79 -3.92 -8.30
N ASN A 2 -21.47 -5.03 -8.98
CA ASN A 2 -21.68 -6.38 -8.46
C ASN A 2 -20.32 -7.09 -8.37
N THR A 3 -19.45 -6.57 -7.52
CA THR A 3 -18.08 -7.07 -7.34
C THR A 3 -18.02 -7.87 -6.04
N LYS A 4 -17.29 -8.98 -6.05
CA LYS A 4 -17.02 -9.79 -4.85
C LYS A 4 -15.57 -9.61 -4.45
N LEU A 5 -15.32 -9.43 -3.15
CA LEU A 5 -13.99 -9.37 -2.58
C LEU A 5 -13.62 -10.72 -1.99
N ILE A 6 -12.44 -11.22 -2.34
CA ILE A 6 -11.84 -12.42 -1.76
C ILE A 6 -10.51 -12.01 -1.13
N ILE A 7 -10.31 -12.38 0.14
CA ILE A 7 -9.07 -12.11 0.88
C ILE A 7 -8.48 -13.44 1.33
N VAL A 8 -7.19 -13.65 1.08
CA VAL A 8 -6.46 -14.86 1.45
C VAL A 8 -5.54 -14.55 2.62
N GLU A 9 -5.98 -14.88 3.83
CA GLU A 9 -5.26 -14.63 5.08
C GLU A 9 -4.52 -15.87 5.60
N GLY A 10 -3.49 -15.64 6.43
CA GLY A 10 -2.71 -16.72 7.06
C GLY A 10 -1.28 -16.33 7.43
N LEU A 11 -0.58 -17.26 8.10
CA LEU A 11 0.80 -17.02 8.54
C LEU A 11 1.79 -16.95 7.36
N PRO A 12 2.97 -16.31 7.54
CA PRO A 12 4.05 -16.37 6.56
C PRO A 12 4.44 -17.81 6.22
N GLY A 13 4.66 -18.11 4.94
CA GLY A 13 5.03 -19.45 4.48
C GLY A 13 3.87 -20.46 4.29
N PHE A 14 2.62 -20.09 4.58
CA PHE A 14 1.46 -20.99 4.46
C PHE A 14 0.88 -21.06 3.03
N GLY A 15 1.60 -20.53 2.03
CA GLY A 15 1.18 -20.58 0.64
C GLY A 15 0.08 -19.59 0.24
N LYS A 16 -0.19 -18.54 1.03
CA LYS A 16 -1.20 -17.50 0.72
C LYS A 16 -1.12 -17.00 -0.72
N SER A 17 0.06 -16.55 -1.14
CA SER A 17 0.28 -16.01 -2.49
C SER A 17 0.08 -17.07 -3.57
N THR A 18 0.38 -18.33 -3.27
CA THR A 18 0.12 -19.47 -4.16
C THR A 18 -1.39 -19.70 -4.30
N THR A 19 -2.12 -19.73 -3.18
CA THR A 19 -3.57 -19.90 -3.16
C THR A 19 -4.29 -18.74 -3.86
N ALA A 20 -3.85 -17.49 -3.64
CA ALA A 20 -4.43 -16.32 -4.30
C ALA A 20 -4.26 -16.36 -5.82
N LYS A 21 -3.10 -16.80 -6.32
CA LYS A 21 -2.85 -17.02 -7.75
C LYS A 21 -3.73 -18.12 -8.32
N LEU A 22 -3.86 -19.25 -7.61
CA LEU A 22 -4.72 -20.36 -8.02
C LEU A 22 -6.20 -19.94 -8.11
N ILE A 23 -6.70 -19.16 -7.16
CA ILE A 23 -8.06 -18.61 -7.20
C ILE A 23 -8.24 -17.73 -8.46
N ASN A 24 -7.27 -16.85 -8.73
CA ASN A 24 -7.29 -15.99 -9.90
C ASN A 24 -7.31 -16.79 -11.21
N GLU A 25 -6.50 -17.83 -11.32
CA GLU A 25 -6.45 -18.74 -12.48
C GLU A 25 -7.82 -19.42 -12.71
N ILE A 26 -8.37 -20.07 -11.68
CA ILE A 26 -9.66 -20.77 -11.76
C ILE A 26 -10.79 -19.82 -12.20
N LEU A 27 -10.86 -18.62 -11.62
CA LEU A 27 -11.89 -17.65 -11.98
C LEU A 27 -11.71 -17.13 -13.41
N SER A 28 -10.47 -16.88 -13.83
CA SER A 28 -10.15 -16.45 -15.19
C SER A 28 -10.51 -17.51 -16.22
N GLU A 29 -10.22 -18.79 -15.94
CA GLU A 29 -10.61 -19.93 -16.80
C GLU A 29 -12.14 -20.02 -16.97
N ASN A 30 -12.89 -19.64 -15.93
CA ASN A 30 -14.35 -19.54 -15.98
C ASN A 30 -14.86 -18.24 -16.61
N LYS A 31 -14.00 -17.45 -17.26
CA LYS A 31 -14.31 -16.18 -17.93
C LYS A 31 -14.91 -15.13 -16.98
N ILE A 32 -14.55 -15.18 -15.70
CA ILE A 32 -14.89 -14.16 -14.72
C ILE A 32 -13.76 -13.12 -14.71
N GLU A 33 -14.13 -11.85 -14.81
CA GLU A 33 -13.18 -10.75 -14.67
C GLU A 33 -12.68 -10.67 -13.22
N VAL A 34 -11.35 -10.71 -13.04
CA VAL A 34 -10.71 -10.71 -11.73
C VAL A 34 -9.49 -9.80 -11.76
N GLU A 35 -9.33 -9.04 -10.68
CA GLU A 35 -8.11 -8.29 -10.37
C GLU A 35 -7.43 -8.91 -9.15
N LEU A 36 -6.15 -9.28 -9.28
CA LEU A 36 -5.34 -9.85 -8.21
C LEU A 36 -4.34 -8.82 -7.68
N PHE A 37 -4.41 -8.56 -6.38
CA PHE A 37 -3.43 -7.75 -5.66
C PHE A 37 -2.71 -8.61 -4.62
N LEU A 38 -1.38 -8.50 -4.53
CA LEU A 38 -0.53 -9.22 -3.60
C LEU A 38 0.20 -8.23 -2.69
N GLU A 39 0.55 -8.65 -1.47
CA GLU A 39 1.38 -7.86 -0.54
C GLU A 39 2.67 -7.37 -1.22
N GLY A 40 3.03 -6.10 -0.99
CA GLY A 40 4.18 -5.44 -1.59
C GLY A 40 3.96 -4.91 -3.02
N ASN A 41 2.78 -5.08 -3.60
CA ASN A 41 2.42 -4.42 -4.85
C ASN A 41 2.13 -2.93 -4.61
N LEU A 42 2.90 -2.04 -5.24
CA LEU A 42 2.73 -0.59 -5.10
C LEU A 42 1.38 -0.06 -5.59
N ASN A 43 0.70 -0.81 -6.46
CA ASN A 43 -0.64 -0.50 -6.96
C ASN A 43 -1.75 -1.18 -6.11
N HIS A 44 -1.40 -1.82 -5.00
CA HIS A 44 -2.37 -2.44 -4.12
C HIS A 44 -3.25 -1.36 -3.48
N PRO A 45 -4.59 -1.40 -3.64
CA PRO A 45 -5.47 -0.31 -3.24
C PRO A 45 -5.59 -0.13 -1.72
N ALA A 46 -5.00 -1.03 -0.93
CA ALA A 46 -4.99 -1.00 0.53
C ALA A 46 -3.60 -1.24 1.16
N ASP A 47 -2.53 -1.40 0.37
CA ASP A 47 -1.17 -1.64 0.87
C ASP A 47 -0.26 -0.52 0.35
N TYR A 48 -0.33 0.62 1.06
CA TYR A 48 0.38 1.85 0.72
C TYR A 48 1.68 2.03 1.51
N ASP A 49 2.09 1.01 2.28
CA ASP A 49 3.20 1.11 3.24
C ASP A 49 4.54 1.49 2.58
N GLY A 50 4.67 1.31 1.26
CA GLY A 50 5.85 1.69 0.45
C GLY A 50 5.73 2.96 -0.41
N VAL A 51 4.53 3.56 -0.55
CA VAL A 51 4.29 4.68 -1.49
C VAL A 51 3.57 5.89 -0.88
N SER A 52 3.04 5.76 0.34
CA SER A 52 2.39 6.87 1.03
C SER A 52 3.44 7.87 1.52
N CYS A 53 3.80 8.83 0.67
CA CYS A 53 4.69 9.94 1.01
C CYS A 53 3.99 11.28 0.80
N PHE A 54 4.29 12.26 1.66
CA PHE A 54 3.85 13.62 1.45
C PHE A 54 4.60 14.23 0.27
N ASN A 55 3.87 14.90 -0.62
CA ASN A 55 4.53 15.84 -1.51
C ASN A 55 4.96 17.09 -0.73
N LYS A 56 5.79 17.94 -1.36
CA LYS A 56 6.34 19.13 -0.71
C LYS A 56 5.25 20.04 -0.12
N PHE A 57 4.19 20.29 -0.88
CA PHE A 57 3.12 21.17 -0.45
C PHE A 57 2.33 20.60 0.74
N GLU A 58 2.03 19.30 0.70
CA GLU A 58 1.35 18.63 1.80
C GLU A 58 2.20 18.60 3.08
N PHE A 59 3.51 18.38 2.93
CA PHE A 59 4.43 18.42 4.06
C PHE A 59 4.55 19.83 4.63
N ASP A 60 4.68 20.86 3.78
CA ASP A 60 4.71 22.25 4.22
C ASP A 60 3.41 22.64 4.95
N ARG A 61 2.26 22.16 4.48
CA ARG A 61 0.96 22.33 5.14
C ARG A 61 0.85 21.58 6.46
N LEU A 62 1.44 20.39 6.57
CA LEU A 62 1.54 19.68 7.85
C LEU A 62 2.36 20.49 8.85
N LEU A 63 3.50 21.02 8.42
CA LEU A 63 4.39 21.82 9.26
C LEU A 63 3.72 23.10 9.75
N SER A 64 2.98 23.81 8.89
CA SER A 64 2.28 25.05 9.28
C SER A 64 1.17 24.83 10.31
N ASN A 65 0.56 23.65 10.33
CA ASN A 65 -0.54 23.30 11.25
C ASN A 65 -0.09 22.51 12.49
N SER A 66 1.20 22.20 12.62
CA SER A 66 1.72 21.32 13.67
C SER A 66 2.09 22.01 14.99
N GLY A 67 2.05 23.36 15.03
CA GLY A 67 2.40 24.14 16.22
C GLY A 67 3.79 23.77 16.77
N ASP A 68 3.85 23.45 18.06
CA ASP A 68 5.09 23.11 18.76
C ASP A 68 5.75 21.81 18.27
N PHE A 69 5.00 20.94 17.55
CA PHE A 69 5.54 19.70 17.00
C PHE A 69 6.35 19.88 15.72
N LYS A 70 6.36 21.08 15.13
CA LYS A 70 7.06 21.38 13.87
C LYS A 70 8.53 20.95 13.88
N GLU A 71 9.25 21.27 14.95
CA GLU A 71 10.67 20.91 15.11
C GLU A 71 10.91 19.40 15.21
N VAL A 72 9.99 18.66 15.84
CA VAL A 72 10.07 17.20 15.94
C VAL A 72 9.84 16.55 14.59
N LEU A 73 8.83 17.03 13.83
CA LEU A 73 8.51 16.54 12.50
C LEU A 73 9.66 16.80 11.52
N LEU A 74 10.23 18.01 11.51
CA LEU A 74 11.39 18.35 10.68
C LEU A 74 12.58 17.41 10.94
N LYS A 75 12.92 17.16 12.21
CA LYS A 75 14.08 16.33 12.57
C LYS A 75 13.88 14.84 12.27
N ARG A 76 12.65 14.33 12.41
CA ARG A 76 12.38 12.87 12.33
C ARG A 76 11.84 12.41 10.98
N VAL A 77 11.08 13.22 10.26
CA VAL A 77 10.43 12.81 9.00
C VAL A 77 11.37 12.95 7.79
N LEU A 78 12.18 14.03 7.75
CA LEU A 78 13.13 14.25 6.65
C LEU A 78 14.21 13.15 6.55
N ARG A 79 14.46 12.43 7.65
CA ARG A 79 15.47 11.36 7.68
C ARG A 79 14.98 10.05 7.04
N THR A 80 13.66 9.90 6.83
CA THR A 80 13.04 8.62 6.45
C THR A 80 12.29 8.70 5.10
N CYS A 81 11.70 9.85 4.73
CA CYS A 81 10.86 9.95 3.52
C CYS A 81 11.55 10.50 2.25
N LEU A 82 12.74 11.11 2.33
CA LEU A 82 13.37 11.77 1.17
C LEU A 82 14.48 10.95 0.48
N LYS A 83 14.81 9.75 0.97
CA LYS A 83 15.84 8.91 0.33
C LYS A 83 15.37 8.21 -0.97
N SER A 84 14.09 8.33 -1.33
CA SER A 84 13.52 7.68 -2.51
C SER A 84 13.47 8.58 -3.76
N PHE A 85 14.07 9.78 -3.72
CA PHE A 85 14.10 10.75 -4.84
C PHE A 85 15.52 11.11 -5.31
N GLN A 86 16.53 10.28 -5.03
CA GLN A 86 17.86 10.37 -5.66
C GLN A 86 18.22 9.10 -6.41
#